data_AF-A0A2V7I2M6-F1
#
_entry.id   AF-A0A2V7I2M6-F1
#
_cell.length_a   1.000
_cell.length_b   1.000
_cell.length_c   1.000
_cell.angle_alpha   90.00
_cell.angle_beta   90.00
_cell.angle_gamma   90.00
#
_symmetry.space_group_name_H-M   'P 1'
#
loop_
_entity.id
_entity.type
_entity.pdbx_description
1 polymer ?
#
loop_
_entity_poly.entity_id
_entity_poly.type
_entity_poly.pdbx_seq_one_letter_code
_entity_poly.pdbx_strand_id
1 'polypeptide(L)'
;MRPLLWSLIALAVVGDPAPLLAEEAHALPPAVSTPLHSQVDVLTLPAPPAPRSSAEAPVRVKSRLRPNRDVLRQWLPQVPGGVAPDTIEDLGPRSDASATRALSVVSGFEGLSDSDNAALVGFPETPPDPVLGAGVNHLFQMVNSVGRISNKAGASLSSFTLRNFFAIDPTAEEADPRVLYDAGSGRWFATEFQHAMTSPTAGTSAVVLAVSTTSDPTGTFCRYRLGNPAAETFVQDFPQLGVSDGQVVVSYLAFSFSPGDFLGGGYYVVNK
;
A
#
# COMPACT_ATOMS: atom_id res chain seq x y z
N MET A 1 -47.17 46.89 24.17
CA MET A 1 -47.88 46.71 22.89
C MET A 1 -47.19 45.58 22.13
N ARG A 2 -47.86 44.42 21.99
CA ARG A 2 -47.48 43.29 21.11
C ARG A 2 -48.10 43.50 19.73
N PRO A 3 -47.43 43.08 18.65
CA PRO A 3 -47.98 42.01 17.78
C PRO A 3 -46.85 41.16 17.15
N LEU A 4 -46.99 40.00 16.50
CA LEU A 4 -48.02 38.95 16.34
C LEU A 4 -47.25 37.76 15.69
N LEU A 5 -47.47 36.54 16.20
CA LEU A 5 -46.98 35.27 15.65
C LEU A 5 -47.54 35.04 14.23
N TRP A 6 -46.74 34.44 13.36
CA TRP A 6 -47.23 33.63 12.24
C TRP A 6 -46.77 32.19 12.44
N SER A 7 -47.74 31.30 12.62
CA SER A 7 -47.57 29.85 12.70
C SER A 7 -47.61 29.26 11.31
N LEU A 8 -46.58 28.50 10.93
CA LEU A 8 -46.61 27.59 9.78
C LEU A 8 -46.56 26.16 10.31
N ILE A 9 -47.68 25.46 10.14
CA ILE A 9 -47.84 24.03 10.39
C ILE A 9 -47.27 23.30 9.18
N ALA A 10 -46.18 22.55 9.36
CA ALA A 10 -45.72 21.57 8.38
C ALA A 10 -46.10 20.16 8.87
N LEU A 11 -46.89 19.48 8.04
CA LEU A 11 -47.43 18.15 8.24
C LEU A 11 -46.29 17.12 8.17
N ALA A 12 -46.15 16.29 9.21
CA ALA A 12 -45.18 15.20 9.26
C ALA A 12 -45.62 14.06 8.33
N VAL A 13 -44.80 13.76 7.32
CA VAL A 13 -44.86 12.47 6.61
C VAL A 13 -43.85 11.55 7.30
N VAL A 14 -44.36 10.56 8.03
CA VAL A 14 -43.57 9.48 8.61
C VAL A 14 -43.24 8.52 7.47
N GLY A 15 -42.01 8.61 6.95
CA GLY A 15 -41.40 7.56 6.14
C GLY A 15 -40.49 6.73 7.03
N ASP A 16 -40.68 5.41 7.02
CA ASP A 16 -39.83 4.45 7.75
C ASP A 16 -38.34 4.68 7.42
N PRO A 17 -37.47 4.87 8.43
CA PRO A 17 -36.04 4.79 8.17
C PRO A 17 -35.66 3.32 8.00
N ALA A 18 -35.14 3.00 6.82
CA ALA A 18 -34.36 1.79 6.57
C ALA A 18 -33.27 1.64 7.66
N PRO A 19 -32.87 0.42 8.05
CA PRO A 19 -31.88 0.24 9.10
C PRO A 19 -30.55 0.84 8.63
N LEU A 20 -30.17 1.97 9.22
CA LEU A 20 -28.80 2.44 9.27
C LEU A 20 -27.97 1.30 9.84
N LEU A 21 -27.14 0.68 9.01
CA LEU A 21 -26.03 -0.14 9.48
C LEU A 21 -25.19 0.77 10.37
N ALA A 22 -25.25 0.52 11.67
CA ALA A 22 -24.43 1.20 12.63
C ALA A 22 -22.97 0.92 12.28
N GLU A 23 -22.28 1.95 11.78
CA GLU A 23 -20.83 1.99 11.74
C GLU A 23 -20.37 1.94 13.19
N GLU A 24 -19.95 0.76 13.64
CA GLU A 24 -19.44 0.56 14.98
C GLU A 24 -18.07 1.25 15.05
N ALA A 25 -18.10 2.54 15.42
CA ALA A 25 -16.91 3.38 15.60
C ALA A 25 -16.10 2.86 16.80
N HIS A 26 -15.33 1.81 16.57
CA HIS A 26 -14.30 1.36 17.50
C HIS A 26 -13.15 2.36 17.45
N ALA A 27 -13.03 3.18 18.49
CA ALA A 27 -11.94 4.13 18.65
C ALA A 27 -10.60 3.37 18.67
N LEU A 28 -9.83 3.54 17.59
CA LEU A 28 -8.51 2.95 17.42
C LEU A 28 -7.44 3.73 18.21
N PRO A 29 -6.37 3.08 18.69
CA PRO A 29 -5.31 3.75 19.46
C PRO A 29 -4.59 4.85 18.64
N PRO A 30 -4.05 5.88 19.32
CA PRO A 30 -3.26 6.94 18.68
C PRO A 30 -1.94 6.39 18.11
N ALA A 31 -1.49 6.96 16.99
CA ALA A 31 -0.28 6.51 16.30
C ALA A 31 1.00 6.79 17.10
N VAL A 32 1.92 5.81 17.12
CA VAL A 32 3.26 5.94 17.71
C VAL A 32 4.26 6.32 16.61
N SER A 33 5.16 7.29 16.85
CA SER A 33 6.18 7.71 15.88
C SER A 33 7.42 6.79 15.93
N THR A 34 7.93 6.41 14.76
CA THR A 34 9.18 5.67 14.57
C THR A 34 10.14 6.55 13.75
N PRO A 35 11.25 7.04 14.33
CA PRO A 35 12.17 7.95 13.63
C PRO A 35 12.99 7.22 12.56
N LEU A 36 13.39 7.93 11.51
CA LEU A 36 14.38 7.42 10.55
C LEU A 36 15.72 7.20 11.25
N HIS A 37 16.18 5.95 11.27
CA HIS A 37 17.39 5.59 12.01
C HIS A 37 18.67 6.02 11.28
N SER A 38 18.72 5.86 9.96
CA SER A 38 19.83 6.27 9.12
C SER A 38 19.44 6.31 7.64
N GLN A 39 20.10 7.18 6.88
CA GLN A 39 20.05 7.18 5.42
C GLN A 39 21.25 6.36 4.91
N VAL A 40 21.00 5.38 4.04
CA VAL A 40 22.05 4.55 3.44
C VAL A 40 22.01 4.77 1.93
N ASP A 41 23.13 5.21 1.37
CA ASP A 41 23.28 5.24 -0.09
C ASP A 41 23.42 3.80 -0.59
N VAL A 42 22.36 3.31 -1.23
CA VAL A 42 22.26 1.94 -1.75
C VAL A 42 23.34 1.67 -2.81
N LEU A 43 23.82 2.69 -3.53
CA LEU A 43 24.91 2.56 -4.50
C LEU A 43 26.26 2.29 -3.85
N THR A 44 26.37 2.55 -2.54
CA THR A 44 27.61 2.36 -1.76
C THR A 44 27.57 1.11 -0.87
N LEU A 45 26.48 0.34 -0.91
CA LEU A 45 26.37 -0.89 -0.15
C LEU A 45 27.44 -1.90 -0.61
N PRO A 46 28.22 -2.49 0.32
CA PRO A 46 29.17 -3.53 -0.04
C PRO A 46 28.42 -4.75 -0.59
N ALA A 47 29.00 -5.36 -1.63
CA ALA A 47 28.50 -6.63 -2.13
C ALA A 47 28.43 -7.66 -0.98
N PRO A 48 27.38 -8.48 -0.91
CA PRO A 48 27.29 -9.51 0.12
C PRO A 48 28.56 -10.37 0.09
N PRO A 49 29.15 -10.71 1.25
CA PRO A 49 30.26 -11.64 1.28
C PRO A 49 29.83 -12.95 0.63
N ALA A 50 30.66 -13.48 -0.27
CA ALA A 50 30.42 -14.77 -0.89
C ALA A 50 30.17 -15.82 0.21
N PRO A 51 29.13 -16.66 0.10
CA PRO A 51 28.84 -17.65 1.13
C PRO A 51 30.06 -18.55 1.33
N ARG A 52 30.54 -18.61 2.57
CA ARG A 52 31.54 -19.62 2.97
C ARG A 52 30.86 -20.98 2.88
N SER A 53 31.44 -21.84 2.05
CA SER A 53 31.06 -23.25 1.88
C SER A 53 30.80 -23.90 3.24
N SER A 54 29.52 -24.08 3.53
CA SER A 54 29.01 -24.91 4.62
C SER A 54 27.84 -25.69 4.03
N ALA A 55 27.77 -26.97 4.39
CA ALA A 55 26.99 -27.99 3.71
C ALA A 55 25.57 -27.52 3.34
N GLU A 56 25.25 -27.81 2.08
CA GLU A 56 24.11 -27.39 1.29
C GLU A 56 22.76 -27.74 1.96
N ALA A 57 22.18 -26.81 2.71
CA ALA A 57 20.73 -26.73 2.81
C ALA A 57 20.22 -26.14 1.48
N PRO A 58 19.22 -26.73 0.81
CA PRO A 58 18.78 -26.25 -0.49
C PRO A 58 18.18 -24.85 -0.30
N VAL A 59 18.96 -23.82 -0.64
CA VAL A 59 18.46 -22.47 -0.83
C VAL A 59 17.45 -22.57 -1.97
N ARG A 60 16.17 -22.44 -1.65
CA ARG A 60 15.13 -22.34 -2.67
C ARG A 60 15.26 -20.98 -3.33
N VAL A 61 16.21 -20.86 -4.25
CA VAL A 61 16.38 -19.70 -5.12
C VAL A 61 15.09 -19.62 -5.94
N LYS A 62 14.22 -18.67 -5.59
CA LYS A 62 13.07 -18.34 -6.44
C LYS A 62 13.63 -18.04 -7.83
N SER A 63 13.13 -18.75 -8.84
CA SER A 63 13.47 -18.47 -10.23
C SER A 63 13.24 -16.98 -10.46
N ARG A 64 14.31 -16.24 -10.78
CA ARG A 64 14.17 -14.84 -11.19
C ARG A 64 13.19 -14.83 -12.35
N LEU A 65 12.12 -14.04 -12.23
CA LEU A 65 11.26 -13.72 -13.36
C LEU A 65 12.17 -13.14 -14.44
N ARG A 66 12.47 -13.93 -15.48
CA ARG A 66 13.18 -13.42 -16.64
C ARG A 66 12.14 -12.67 -17.46
N PRO A 67 12.40 -11.42 -17.88
CA PRO A 67 11.55 -10.74 -18.85
C PRO A 67 11.34 -11.66 -20.05
N ASN A 68 10.11 -11.70 -20.56
CA ASN A 68 9.80 -12.44 -21.78
C ASN A 68 10.78 -12.00 -22.89
N ARG A 69 11.53 -12.95 -23.47
CA ARG A 69 12.56 -12.65 -24.47
C ARG A 69 11.98 -12.00 -25.73
N ASP A 70 10.73 -12.27 -26.04
CA ASP A 70 10.04 -11.69 -27.20
C ASP A 70 9.65 -10.23 -26.93
N VAL A 71 9.23 -9.93 -25.70
CA VAL A 71 8.97 -8.55 -25.24
C VAL A 71 10.27 -7.76 -25.19
N LEU A 72 11.36 -8.36 -24.69
CA LEU A 72 12.68 -7.74 -24.66
C LEU A 72 13.22 -7.47 -26.08
N ARG A 73 13.00 -8.38 -27.03
CA ARG A 73 13.38 -8.19 -28.45
C ARG A 73 12.56 -7.11 -29.14
N GLN A 74 11.30 -6.90 -28.75
CA GLN A 74 10.50 -5.77 -29.25
C GLN A 74 10.96 -4.43 -28.67
N TRP A 75 11.47 -4.42 -27.44
CA TRP A 75 11.91 -3.22 -26.73
C TRP A 75 13.34 -2.78 -27.07
N LEU A 76 14.27 -3.71 -27.27
CA LEU A 76 15.70 -3.45 -27.54
C LEU A 76 15.99 -2.48 -28.71
N PRO A 77 15.23 -2.48 -29.83
CA PRO A 77 15.43 -1.52 -30.92
C PRO A 77 15.07 -0.07 -30.56
N GLN A 78 14.37 0.16 -29.44
CA GLN A 78 13.93 1.49 -29.01
C GLN A 78 14.86 2.17 -28.01
N VAL A 79 15.97 1.52 -27.64
CA VAL A 79 16.97 2.06 -26.72
C VAL A 79 18.23 2.45 -27.52
N PRO A 80 18.57 3.75 -27.63
CA PRO A 80 19.81 4.16 -28.27
C PRO A 80 21.02 3.73 -27.41
N GLY A 81 21.88 2.88 -27.96
CA GLY A 81 23.13 2.42 -27.32
C GLY A 81 23.17 0.91 -27.11
N GLY A 82 23.51 0.17 -28.18
CA GLY A 82 23.58 -1.29 -28.15
C GLY A 82 24.71 -1.81 -27.26
N VAL A 83 24.40 -2.81 -26.44
CA VAL A 83 25.39 -3.69 -25.81
C VAL A 83 25.22 -5.08 -26.42
N ALA A 84 26.29 -5.57 -27.05
CA ALA A 84 26.32 -6.92 -27.62
C ALA A 84 26.30 -7.97 -26.49
N PRO A 85 25.45 -9.02 -26.58
CA PRO A 85 25.46 -10.08 -25.58
C PRO A 85 26.54 -11.11 -25.92
N ASP A 86 27.58 -11.18 -25.08
CA ASP A 86 28.47 -12.35 -25.06
C ASP A 86 27.68 -13.58 -24.59
N THR A 87 27.70 -14.61 -25.43
CA THR A 87 27.07 -15.91 -25.20
C THR A 87 27.82 -16.73 -24.15
N ILE A 88 27.15 -17.08 -23.05
CA ILE A 88 27.51 -18.23 -22.23
C ILE A 88 26.75 -19.45 -22.77
N GLU A 89 27.45 -20.51 -23.12
CA GLU A 89 26.85 -21.79 -23.56
C GLU A 89 26.08 -22.44 -22.40
N ASP A 90 24.77 -22.62 -22.60
CA ASP A 90 23.86 -23.30 -21.67
C ASP A 90 23.77 -24.77 -22.07
N LEU A 91 24.39 -25.66 -21.29
CA LEU A 91 24.19 -27.10 -21.39
C LEU A 91 22.76 -27.39 -20.90
N GLY A 92 21.83 -27.47 -21.85
CA GLY A 92 20.38 -27.49 -21.63
C GLY A 92 19.86 -28.54 -20.63
N PRO A 93 18.60 -28.38 -20.19
CA PRO A 93 18.03 -29.17 -19.10
C PRO A 93 17.85 -30.65 -19.48
N ARG A 94 18.23 -31.53 -18.55
CA ARG A 94 17.91 -32.98 -18.57
C ARG A 94 16.39 -33.19 -18.63
N SER A 95 15.99 -34.24 -19.34
CA SER A 95 14.63 -34.58 -19.81
C SER A 95 13.60 -34.99 -18.75
N ASP A 96 13.71 -34.55 -17.49
CA ASP A 96 12.73 -34.87 -16.44
C ASP A 96 12.01 -33.61 -15.92
N ALA A 97 11.66 -32.69 -16.83
CA ALA A 97 10.86 -31.52 -16.51
C ALA A 97 9.41 -31.94 -16.17
N SER A 98 9.11 -32.01 -14.87
CA SER A 98 7.75 -32.09 -14.35
C SER A 98 6.83 -31.07 -15.06
N ALA A 99 5.66 -31.50 -15.50
CA ALA A 99 4.72 -30.68 -16.27
C ALA A 99 4.51 -29.32 -15.60
N THR A 100 4.93 -28.25 -16.28
CA THR A 100 4.66 -26.87 -15.84
C THR A 100 3.14 -26.72 -15.80
N ARG A 101 2.56 -26.55 -14.60
CA ARG A 101 1.13 -26.23 -14.47
C ARG A 101 0.87 -24.93 -15.22
N ALA A 102 0.06 -25.00 -16.27
CA ALA A 102 -0.43 -23.81 -16.95
C ALA A 102 -1.19 -22.92 -15.96
N LEU A 103 -0.95 -21.61 -16.01
CA LEU A 103 -1.75 -20.64 -15.27
C LEU A 103 -3.18 -20.68 -15.81
N SER A 104 -4.16 -20.75 -14.93
CA SER A 104 -5.58 -20.69 -15.28
C SER A 104 -6.29 -19.72 -14.35
N VAL A 105 -7.17 -18.90 -14.93
CA VAL A 105 -8.06 -18.02 -14.17
C VAL A 105 -9.22 -18.89 -13.67
N VAL A 106 -9.33 -19.02 -12.35
CA VAL A 106 -10.35 -19.88 -11.72
C VAL A 106 -11.64 -19.11 -11.41
N SER A 107 -11.54 -17.78 -11.24
CA SER A 107 -12.67 -16.88 -11.01
C SER A 107 -12.26 -15.42 -11.26
N GLY A 108 -13.25 -14.53 -11.39
CA GLY A 108 -13.07 -13.09 -11.47
C GLY A 108 -14.35 -12.37 -11.05
N PHE A 109 -14.20 -11.16 -10.50
CA PHE A 109 -15.29 -10.28 -10.07
C PHE A 109 -14.79 -8.83 -10.07
N GLU A 110 -15.72 -7.89 -10.09
CA GLU A 110 -15.41 -6.46 -10.04
C GLU A 110 -14.90 -6.03 -8.67
N GLY A 111 -13.85 -5.22 -8.66
CA GLY A 111 -13.25 -4.66 -7.44
C GLY A 111 -13.78 -3.27 -7.12
N LEU A 112 -12.98 -2.50 -6.35
CA LEU A 112 -13.18 -1.07 -6.21
C LEU A 112 -13.06 -0.35 -7.55
N SER A 113 -13.89 0.68 -7.72
CA SER A 113 -13.96 1.56 -8.86
C SER A 113 -13.88 3.01 -8.43
N ASP A 114 -13.66 3.91 -9.38
CA ASP A 114 -13.65 5.35 -9.09
C ASP A 114 -15.02 5.89 -8.62
N SER A 115 -16.11 5.18 -8.94
CA SER A 115 -17.43 5.51 -8.40
C SER A 115 -17.52 5.31 -6.88
N ASP A 116 -16.71 4.41 -6.32
CA ASP A 116 -16.62 4.21 -4.88
C ASP A 116 -15.91 5.40 -4.20
N ASN A 117 -14.89 5.99 -4.83
CA ASN A 117 -14.30 7.27 -4.37
C ASN A 117 -15.35 8.38 -4.37
N ALA A 118 -16.05 8.57 -5.49
CA ALA A 118 -17.09 9.59 -5.57
C ALA A 118 -18.19 9.40 -4.50
N ALA A 119 -18.55 8.16 -4.18
CA ALA A 119 -19.57 7.84 -3.19
C ALA A 119 -19.10 8.07 -1.74
N LEU A 120 -17.85 7.76 -1.40
CA LEU A 120 -17.35 7.78 -0.03
C LEU A 120 -16.60 9.06 0.35
N VAL A 121 -15.85 9.64 -0.60
CA VAL A 121 -15.07 10.88 -0.38
C VAL A 121 -15.63 12.09 -1.12
N GLY A 122 -16.63 11.90 -1.98
CA GLY A 122 -17.42 12.96 -2.61
C GLY A 122 -16.92 13.43 -3.98
N PHE A 123 -15.84 12.85 -4.50
CA PHE A 123 -15.29 13.15 -5.81
C PHE A 123 -14.55 11.93 -6.41
N PRO A 124 -14.51 11.81 -7.75
CA PRO A 124 -13.65 10.84 -8.43
C PRO A 124 -12.17 11.24 -8.34
N GLU A 125 -11.28 10.25 -8.33
CA GLU A 125 -9.83 10.43 -8.23
C GLU A 125 -9.13 9.75 -9.41
N THR A 126 -8.53 10.57 -10.28
CA THR A 126 -7.92 10.11 -11.53
C THR A 126 -6.48 10.62 -11.69
N PRO A 127 -5.53 9.77 -12.14
CA PRO A 127 -5.71 8.36 -12.47
C PRO A 127 -5.93 7.50 -11.21
N PRO A 128 -6.56 6.31 -11.33
CA PRO A 128 -6.71 5.41 -10.21
C PRO A 128 -5.39 4.72 -9.84
N ASP A 129 -5.10 4.63 -8.55
CA ASP A 129 -3.95 3.93 -7.98
C ASP A 129 -4.36 2.66 -7.22
N PRO A 130 -4.69 1.55 -7.93
CA PRO A 130 -5.19 0.34 -7.29
C PRO A 130 -4.07 -0.52 -6.70
N VAL A 131 -4.29 -0.98 -5.47
CA VAL A 131 -3.47 -1.99 -4.80
C VAL A 131 -4.35 -3.06 -4.18
N LEU A 132 -3.85 -4.29 -4.11
CA LEU A 132 -4.56 -5.43 -3.53
C LEU A 132 -3.61 -6.36 -2.79
N GLY A 133 -4.02 -6.73 -1.58
CA GLY A 133 -3.44 -7.82 -0.81
C GLY A 133 -4.38 -9.02 -0.79
N ALA A 134 -3.82 -10.22 -0.91
CA ALA A 134 -4.58 -11.47 -0.89
C ALA A 134 -4.18 -12.34 0.32
N GLY A 135 -5.07 -12.41 1.31
CA GLY A 135 -4.88 -13.23 2.51
C GLY A 135 -5.39 -14.66 2.33
N VAL A 136 -5.59 -15.37 3.44
CA VAL A 136 -6.15 -16.73 3.40
C VAL A 136 -7.62 -16.70 2.95
N ASN A 137 -8.45 -15.92 3.64
CA ASN A 137 -9.90 -15.88 3.42
C ASN A 137 -10.41 -14.58 2.78
N HIS A 138 -9.58 -13.53 2.81
CA HIS A 138 -9.98 -12.18 2.45
C HIS A 138 -9.08 -11.58 1.38
N LEU A 139 -9.62 -10.58 0.70
CA LEU A 139 -8.89 -9.64 -0.13
C LEU A 139 -9.05 -8.27 0.51
N PHE A 140 -7.99 -7.48 0.46
CA PHE A 140 -7.99 -6.10 0.90
C PHE A 140 -7.51 -5.26 -0.27
N GLN A 141 -8.43 -4.48 -0.84
CA GLN A 141 -8.19 -3.54 -1.93
C GLN A 141 -8.13 -2.12 -1.40
N MET A 142 -7.28 -1.30 -1.99
CA MET A 142 -7.29 0.15 -1.81
C MET A 142 -7.11 0.81 -3.18
N VAL A 143 -7.85 1.89 -3.45
CA VAL A 143 -7.77 2.66 -4.69
C VAL A 143 -7.90 4.12 -4.31
N ASN A 144 -6.81 4.89 -4.45
CA ASN A 144 -6.73 6.28 -3.99
C ASN A 144 -7.17 6.38 -2.51
N SER A 145 -8.23 7.14 -2.19
CA SER A 145 -8.68 7.37 -0.81
C SER A 145 -9.68 6.34 -0.25
N VAL A 146 -9.98 5.25 -0.96
CA VAL A 146 -10.97 4.24 -0.52
C VAL A 146 -10.38 2.84 -0.39
N GLY A 147 -10.79 2.12 0.66
CA GLY A 147 -10.47 0.72 0.93
C GLY A 147 -11.70 -0.19 0.91
N ARG A 148 -11.51 -1.47 0.56
CA ARG A 148 -12.53 -2.52 0.59
C ARG A 148 -11.93 -3.84 1.05
N ILE A 149 -12.63 -4.49 1.98
CA ILE A 149 -12.38 -5.89 2.33
C ILE A 149 -13.48 -6.74 1.72
N SER A 150 -13.08 -7.79 1.01
CA SER A 150 -14.00 -8.77 0.41
C SER A 150 -13.57 -10.18 0.77
N ASN A 151 -14.49 -11.14 0.64
CA ASN A 151 -14.10 -12.54 0.61
C ASN A 151 -13.44 -12.92 -0.73
N LYS A 152 -12.90 -14.15 -0.83
CA LYS A 152 -12.26 -14.66 -2.06
C LYS A 152 -13.20 -14.84 -3.26
N ALA A 153 -14.51 -14.82 -3.03
CA ALA A 153 -15.52 -14.89 -4.09
C ALA A 153 -15.99 -13.50 -4.56
N GLY A 154 -15.45 -12.42 -3.99
CA GLY A 154 -15.76 -11.04 -4.37
C GLY A 154 -16.90 -10.39 -3.61
N ALA A 155 -17.52 -11.06 -2.65
CA ALA A 155 -18.54 -10.42 -1.82
C ALA A 155 -17.88 -9.38 -0.91
N SER A 156 -18.30 -8.12 -1.03
CA SER A 156 -17.85 -7.04 -0.16
C SER A 156 -18.32 -7.30 1.28
N LEU A 157 -17.38 -7.19 2.21
CA LEU A 157 -17.64 -7.28 3.65
C LEU A 157 -17.67 -5.88 4.28
N SER A 158 -16.77 -5.01 3.84
CA SER A 158 -16.74 -3.60 4.23
C SER A 158 -16.11 -2.74 3.14
N SER A 159 -16.52 -1.47 3.07
CA SER A 159 -15.85 -0.41 2.31
C SER A 159 -15.72 0.82 3.23
N PHE A 160 -14.61 1.54 3.14
CA PHE A 160 -14.28 2.63 4.07
C PHE A 160 -13.32 3.63 3.43
N THR A 161 -13.25 4.83 4.00
CA THR A 161 -12.25 5.84 3.62
C THR A 161 -10.88 5.50 4.24
N LEU A 162 -9.79 5.62 3.49
CA LEU A 162 -8.45 5.38 3.99
C LEU A 162 -8.04 6.38 5.07
N ARG A 163 -8.45 7.66 4.96
CA ARG A 163 -8.26 8.67 6.00
C ARG A 163 -8.68 8.20 7.38
N ASN A 164 -9.88 7.62 7.50
CA ASN A 164 -10.37 7.09 8.78
C ASN A 164 -9.60 5.84 9.21
N PHE A 165 -9.33 4.92 8.28
CA PHE A 165 -8.59 3.69 8.57
C PHE A 165 -7.18 3.97 9.09
N PHE A 166 -6.42 4.84 8.42
CA PHE A 166 -5.05 5.21 8.79
C PHE A 166 -4.97 6.33 9.85
N ALA A 167 -6.08 6.98 10.20
CA ALA A 167 -6.09 8.20 11.03
C ALA A 167 -5.13 9.27 10.50
N ILE A 168 -5.30 9.60 9.22
CA ILE A 168 -4.60 10.71 8.60
C ILE A 168 -4.96 12.01 9.30
N ASP A 169 -3.99 12.90 9.47
CA ASP A 169 -4.23 14.21 10.08
C ASP A 169 -5.34 14.97 9.30
N PRO A 170 -6.33 15.56 9.97
CA PRO A 170 -7.37 16.34 9.30
C PRO A 170 -6.84 17.52 8.46
N THR A 171 -5.62 17.98 8.73
CA THR A 171 -4.95 19.09 8.03
C THR A 171 -3.96 18.64 6.96
N ALA A 172 -3.76 17.33 6.80
CA ALA A 172 -2.89 16.77 5.77
C ALA A 172 -3.69 16.31 4.53
N GLU A 173 -2.99 15.93 3.48
CA GLU A 173 -3.49 15.16 2.35
C GLU A 173 -2.98 13.73 2.43
N GLU A 174 -3.64 12.80 1.74
CA GLU A 174 -3.28 11.37 1.68
C GLU A 174 -3.08 10.92 0.25
N ALA A 175 -2.18 9.95 0.05
CA ALA A 175 -1.89 9.35 -1.25
C ALA A 175 -1.12 8.02 -1.09
N ASP A 176 -0.94 7.34 -2.23
CA ASP A 176 -0.10 6.16 -2.40
C ASP A 176 -0.35 5.00 -1.42
N PRO A 177 -1.59 4.48 -1.34
CA PRO A 177 -1.88 3.29 -0.57
C PRO A 177 -1.03 2.10 -1.03
N ARG A 178 -0.56 1.28 -0.07
CA ARG A 178 -0.02 -0.07 -0.31
C ARG A 178 -0.59 -1.05 0.68
N VAL A 179 -0.84 -2.29 0.27
CA VAL A 179 -1.26 -3.37 1.18
C VAL A 179 -0.64 -4.69 0.79
N LEU A 180 -0.24 -5.48 1.78
CA LEU A 180 0.32 -6.81 1.63
C LEU A 180 -0.16 -7.71 2.77
N TYR A 181 -0.49 -8.96 2.43
CA TYR A 181 -0.61 -10.02 3.42
C TYR A 181 0.68 -10.82 3.50
N ASP A 182 1.26 -10.92 4.69
CA ASP A 182 2.38 -11.80 4.95
C ASP A 182 1.89 -13.12 5.54
N ALA A 183 1.94 -14.19 4.74
CA ALA A 183 1.53 -15.52 5.16
C ALA A 183 2.40 -16.09 6.29
N GLY A 184 3.67 -15.67 6.41
CA GLY A 184 4.58 -16.15 7.45
C GLY A 184 4.16 -15.73 8.85
N SER A 185 3.84 -14.44 9.02
CA SER A 185 3.33 -13.90 10.30
C SER A 185 1.80 -14.01 10.45
N GLY A 186 1.09 -14.27 9.35
CA GLY A 186 -0.37 -14.22 9.32
C GLY A 186 -0.88 -12.82 9.64
N ARG A 187 -0.23 -11.77 9.13
CA ARG A 187 -0.57 -10.37 9.35
C ARG A 187 -0.72 -9.60 8.05
N TRP A 188 -1.57 -8.60 8.08
CA TRP A 188 -1.73 -7.59 7.05
C TRP A 188 -0.88 -6.39 7.40
N PHE A 189 -0.17 -5.88 6.40
CA PHE A 189 0.60 -4.64 6.47
C PHE A 189 0.04 -3.71 5.41
N ALA A 190 -0.29 -2.49 5.78
CA ALA A 190 -0.76 -1.48 4.85
C ALA A 190 -0.06 -0.15 5.13
N THR A 191 0.19 0.65 4.10
CA THR A 191 0.78 1.98 4.24
C THR A 191 -0.03 3.01 3.49
N GLU A 192 -0.08 4.22 4.05
CA GLU A 192 -0.59 5.42 3.40
C GLU A 192 0.44 6.54 3.58
N PHE A 193 0.67 7.32 2.54
CA PHE A 193 1.50 8.50 2.62
C PHE A 193 0.62 9.70 2.98
N GLN A 194 1.05 10.49 3.96
CA GLN A 194 0.42 11.78 4.29
C GLN A 194 1.42 12.92 4.19
N HIS A 195 0.93 14.07 3.74
CA HIS A 195 1.72 15.29 3.63
C HIS A 195 0.90 16.55 3.82
N ALA A 196 1.55 17.64 4.21
CA ALA A 196 0.95 18.95 4.28
C ALA A 196 1.84 19.96 3.54
N MET A 197 1.34 20.46 2.42
CA MET A 197 1.99 21.52 1.63
C MET A 197 1.54 22.92 2.07
N THR A 198 0.43 23.01 2.80
CA THR A 198 -0.22 24.28 3.20
C THR A 198 -0.23 24.50 4.70
N SER A 199 -0.25 25.77 5.11
CA SER A 199 -0.31 26.19 6.52
C SER A 199 -1.56 25.63 7.24
N PRO A 200 -1.50 25.30 8.56
CA PRO A 200 -0.41 25.54 9.51
C PRO A 200 0.63 24.41 9.62
N THR A 201 0.38 23.25 9.01
CA THR A 201 1.23 22.07 9.08
C THR A 201 2.17 21.93 7.88
N ALA A 202 2.29 22.98 7.06
CA ALA A 202 3.17 23.04 5.90
C ALA A 202 4.58 22.52 6.22
N GLY A 203 5.10 21.65 5.37
CA GLY A 203 6.43 21.07 5.55
C GLY A 203 6.44 19.82 6.42
N THR A 204 5.29 19.18 6.64
CA THR A 204 5.22 17.89 7.34
C THR A 204 4.83 16.76 6.39
N SER A 205 5.45 15.61 6.58
CA SER A 205 5.22 14.39 5.80
C SER A 205 5.47 13.19 6.70
N ALA A 206 4.71 12.12 6.51
CA ALA A 206 4.94 10.84 7.17
C ALA A 206 4.30 9.70 6.37
N VAL A 207 4.81 8.49 6.56
CA VAL A 207 4.13 7.27 6.08
C VAL A 207 3.45 6.61 7.27
N VAL A 208 2.15 6.35 7.20
CA VAL A 208 1.43 5.61 8.24
C VAL A 208 1.44 4.13 7.91
N LEU A 209 2.10 3.31 8.72
CA LEU A 209 2.07 1.86 8.65
C LEU A 209 0.95 1.32 9.55
N ALA A 210 -0.04 0.63 8.97
CA ALA A 210 -1.05 -0.14 9.68
C ALA A 210 -0.69 -1.64 9.66
N VAL A 211 -0.76 -2.29 10.82
CA VAL A 211 -0.47 -3.73 10.99
C VAL A 211 -1.65 -4.40 11.69
N SER A 212 -2.22 -5.44 11.09
CA SER A 212 -3.35 -6.14 11.71
C SER A 212 -2.92 -6.88 12.99
N THR A 213 -3.86 -7.06 13.92
CA THR A 213 -3.61 -7.85 15.14
C THR A 213 -3.72 -9.36 14.91
N THR A 214 -4.39 -9.77 13.82
CA THR A 214 -4.61 -11.17 13.44
C THR A 214 -4.51 -11.36 11.92
N SER A 215 -4.76 -12.58 11.41
CA SER A 215 -4.85 -12.85 9.97
C SER A 215 -6.16 -12.38 9.34
N ASP A 216 -7.11 -11.91 10.15
CA ASP A 216 -8.39 -11.37 9.70
C ASP A 216 -8.28 -9.84 9.53
N PRO A 217 -8.38 -9.31 8.30
CA PRO A 217 -8.33 -7.87 8.07
C PRO A 217 -9.62 -7.16 8.49
N THR A 218 -10.70 -7.86 8.86
CA THR A 218 -11.90 -7.19 9.42
C THR A 218 -11.74 -6.88 10.90
N GLY A 219 -10.65 -7.32 11.52
CA GLY A 219 -10.32 -7.05 12.92
C GLY A 219 -9.63 -5.70 13.12
N THR A 220 -8.83 -5.60 14.17
CA THR A 220 -8.14 -4.36 14.56
C THR A 220 -6.75 -4.23 13.96
N PHE A 221 -6.30 -2.98 13.79
CA PHE A 221 -4.96 -2.63 13.32
C PHE A 221 -4.24 -1.72 14.32
N CYS A 222 -2.95 -1.98 14.52
CA CYS A 222 -2.01 -1.05 15.15
C CYS A 222 -1.45 -0.10 14.09
N ARG A 223 -1.33 1.19 14.38
CA ARG A 223 -0.83 2.21 13.44
C ARG A 223 0.44 2.86 13.96
N TYR A 224 1.43 2.97 13.08
CA TYR A 224 2.74 3.53 13.36
C TYR A 224 3.00 4.63 12.34
N ARG A 225 3.33 5.84 12.81
CA ARG A 225 3.79 6.92 11.93
C ARG A 225 5.29 6.76 11.75
N LEU A 226 5.70 6.48 10.53
CA LEU A 226 7.10 6.43 10.13
C LEU A 226 7.53 7.82 9.72
N GLY A 227 8.68 8.24 10.25
CA GLY A 227 9.21 9.58 10.10
C GLY A 227 9.09 10.43 11.35
N ASN A 228 9.92 11.47 11.39
CA ASN A 228 9.92 12.50 12.42
C ASN A 228 9.65 13.86 11.77
N PRO A 229 8.40 14.33 11.73
CA PRO A 229 8.05 15.60 11.08
C PRO A 229 8.68 16.84 11.72
N ALA A 230 9.28 16.73 12.91
CA ALA A 230 10.02 17.83 13.54
C ALA A 230 11.49 17.91 13.08
N ALA A 231 12.03 16.86 12.46
CA ALA A 231 13.42 16.77 12.02
C ALA A 231 13.57 16.50 10.52
N GLU A 232 12.62 15.80 9.92
CA GLU A 232 12.57 15.51 8.49
C GLU A 232 11.86 16.66 7.77
N THR A 233 12.58 17.30 6.85
CA THR A 233 12.12 18.46 6.07
C THR A 233 11.92 18.11 4.59
N PHE A 234 11.58 16.85 4.33
CA PHE A 234 11.30 16.31 2.99
C PHE A 234 10.01 15.48 2.98
N VAL A 235 9.43 15.36 1.80
CA VAL A 235 8.27 14.51 1.50
C VAL A 235 8.71 13.07 1.32
N GLN A 236 7.95 12.11 1.87
CA GLN A 236 8.21 10.67 1.82
C GLN A 236 7.28 9.98 0.82
N ASP A 237 7.44 10.36 -0.44
CA ASP A 237 6.53 10.05 -1.53
C ASP A 237 6.63 8.60 -2.00
N PHE A 238 5.55 8.11 -2.60
CA PHE A 238 5.46 6.81 -3.27
C PHE A 238 5.98 5.63 -2.45
N PRO A 239 5.49 5.42 -1.20
CA PRO A 239 5.98 4.35 -0.36
C PRO A 239 5.82 2.98 -1.01
N GLN A 240 6.77 2.08 -0.73
CA GLN A 240 6.71 0.68 -1.14
C GLN A 240 6.90 -0.22 0.07
N LEU A 241 6.20 -1.35 0.05
CA LEU A 241 6.10 -2.27 1.18
C LEU A 241 6.77 -3.59 0.85
N GLY A 242 7.68 -4.03 1.73
CA GLY A 242 8.35 -5.33 1.66
C GLY A 242 8.33 -6.03 3.00
N VAL A 243 8.38 -7.36 3.00
CA VAL A 243 8.41 -8.18 4.23
C VAL A 243 9.45 -9.29 4.12
N SER A 244 10.06 -9.62 5.27
CA SER A 244 10.86 -10.83 5.51
C SER A 244 10.33 -11.56 6.74
N ASP A 245 10.94 -12.66 7.18
CA ASP A 245 10.43 -13.42 8.34
C ASP A 245 10.31 -12.57 9.62
N GLY A 246 11.23 -11.62 9.84
CA GLY A 246 11.28 -10.81 11.07
C GLY A 246 11.05 -9.31 10.88
N GLN A 247 10.99 -8.82 9.63
CA GLN A 247 10.99 -7.38 9.37
C GLN A 247 9.93 -6.99 8.35
N VAL A 248 9.38 -5.80 8.53
CA VAL A 248 8.70 -5.05 7.46
C VAL A 248 9.61 -3.90 7.04
N VAL A 249 9.71 -3.68 5.74
CA VAL A 249 10.50 -2.61 5.13
C VAL A 249 9.55 -1.69 4.40
N VAL A 250 9.65 -0.39 4.68
CA VAL A 250 8.90 0.65 4.00
C VAL A 250 9.89 1.59 3.35
N SER A 251 10.03 1.55 2.03
CA SER A 251 10.86 2.51 1.29
C SER A 251 10.03 3.69 0.80
N TYR A 252 10.69 4.81 0.52
CA TYR A 252 10.06 6.02 -0.03
C TYR A 252 11.05 6.77 -0.95
N LEU A 253 10.51 7.67 -1.77
CA LEU A 253 11.26 8.66 -2.52
C LEU A 253 11.20 9.99 -1.77
N ALA A 254 12.35 10.60 -1.51
CA ALA A 254 12.46 11.86 -0.81
C ALA A 254 12.35 13.02 -1.81
N PHE A 255 11.47 13.99 -1.54
CA PHE A 255 11.36 15.22 -2.32
C PHE A 255 11.38 16.46 -1.42
N SER A 256 11.88 17.59 -1.92
CA SER A 256 11.72 18.87 -1.21
C SER A 256 10.23 19.28 -1.23
N PHE A 257 9.72 19.87 -0.15
CA PHE A 257 8.33 20.38 -0.13
C PHE A 257 8.08 21.46 -1.19
N SER A 258 9.12 22.21 -1.55
CA SER A 258 9.13 23.18 -2.64
C SER A 258 10.57 23.34 -3.14
N PRO A 259 10.82 23.26 -4.46
CA PRO A 259 9.85 23.14 -5.56
C PRO A 259 9.39 21.70 -5.89
N GLY A 260 9.70 20.69 -5.07
CA GLY A 260 9.44 19.28 -5.41
C GLY A 260 10.63 18.56 -6.03
N ASP A 261 11.86 18.98 -5.69
CA ASP A 261 13.07 18.37 -6.23
C ASP A 261 13.32 16.99 -5.61
N PHE A 262 13.74 16.01 -6.43
CA PHE A 262 14.13 14.70 -5.94
C PHE A 262 15.41 14.79 -5.10
N LEU A 263 15.35 14.31 -3.87
CA LEU A 263 16.44 14.34 -2.88
C LEU A 263 17.10 12.96 -2.67
N GLY A 264 16.52 11.88 -3.21
CA GLY A 264 17.02 10.51 -3.08
C GLY A 264 15.96 9.52 -2.63
N GLY A 265 16.38 8.30 -2.31
CA GLY A 265 15.50 7.27 -1.72
C GLY A 265 15.87 7.02 -0.26
N GLY A 266 14.89 6.54 0.52
CA GLY A 266 15.10 6.12 1.90
C GLY A 266 14.24 4.90 2.25
N TYR A 267 14.48 4.32 3.42
CA TYR A 267 13.66 3.21 3.92
C TYR A 267 13.68 3.11 5.44
N TYR A 268 12.59 2.60 5.99
CA TYR A 268 12.45 2.16 7.37
C TYR A 268 12.50 0.64 7.42
N VAL A 269 13.24 0.09 8.38
CA VAL A 269 13.21 -1.34 8.71
C VAL A 269 12.63 -1.47 10.11
N VAL A 270 11.45 -2.08 10.21
CA VAL A 270 10.72 -2.23 11.46
C VAL A 270 10.63 -3.72 11.79
N ASN A 271 10.91 -4.08 13.04
CA ASN A 271 10.71 -5.46 13.51
C ASN A 271 9.23 -5.77 13.60
N LYS A 272 8.86 -6.99 13.21
CA LYS A 272 7.49 -7.51 13.33
C LYS A 272 7.14 -7.91 14.76
#